data_AF-A0A497MZG0-F1
#
_entry.id   AF-A0A497MZG0-F1
#
_cell.length_a   1.000
_cell.length_b   1.000
_cell.length_c   1.000
_cell.angle_alpha   90.00
_cell.angle_beta   90.00
_cell.angle_gamma   90.00
#
_symmetry.space_group_name_H-M   'P 1'
#
loop_
_entity.id
_entity.type
_entity.pdbx_description
1 polymer ?
#
loop_
_entity_poly.entity_id
_entity_poly.type
_entity_poly.pdbx_seq_one_letter_code
_entity_poly.pdbx_strand_id
1 'polypeptide(L)'
;MKRRANPQEELVVTGRIDVEGPEWKRVIYKHLRAMVEGYISRIKIRLHYHQFTWKGLANASIHNSLTFILVYAVAIAALKMGRPDLTRSIAYFA
;
A
#
# COMPACT_ATOMS: atom_id res chain seq x y z
N MET A 1 1.72 -12.31 29.90
CA MET A 1 2.17 -12.45 28.49
C MET A 1 3.69 -12.30 28.45
N LYS A 2 4.45 -13.33 28.04
CA LYS A 2 5.89 -13.18 27.78
C LYS A 2 6.07 -12.25 26.57
N ARG A 3 6.68 -11.08 26.75
CA ARG A 3 7.18 -10.25 25.64
C ARG A 3 8.19 -11.11 24.87
N ARG A 4 7.88 -11.48 23.62
CA ARG A 4 8.90 -12.02 22.72
C ARG A 4 9.94 -10.92 22.52
N ALA A 5 11.22 -11.23 22.73
CA ALA A 5 12.29 -10.31 22.39
C ALA A 5 12.24 -10.09 20.89
N ASN A 6 12.04 -8.83 20.48
CA ASN A 6 11.94 -8.48 19.08
C ASN A 6 13.33 -8.55 18.43
N PRO A 7 13.50 -9.14 17.23
CA PRO A 7 14.78 -9.09 16.53
C PRO A 7 15.21 -7.64 16.31
N GLN A 8 16.46 -7.30 16.64
CA GLN A 8 16.97 -5.92 16.57
C GLN A 8 16.92 -5.32 15.15
N GLU A 9 16.75 -6.16 14.13
CA GLU A 9 16.67 -5.74 12.74
C GLU A 9 15.25 -5.49 12.23
N GLU A 10 14.21 -5.89 12.95
CA GLU A 10 12.84 -5.81 12.44
C GLU A 10 12.14 -4.53 12.90
N LEU A 11 11.29 -3.99 12.01
CA LEU A 11 10.35 -2.95 12.38
C LEU A 11 9.20 -3.58 13.17
N VAL A 12 8.94 -3.08 14.37
CA VAL A 12 7.75 -3.45 15.13
C VAL A 12 6.80 -2.28 15.22
N VAL A 13 5.55 -2.54 14.85
CA VAL A 13 4.47 -1.59 15.03
C VAL A 13 4.17 -1.47 16.53
N THR A 14 4.31 -0.26 17.06
CA THR A 14 3.91 0.09 18.42
C THR A 14 2.67 0.96 18.39
N GLY A 15 1.66 0.56 19.16
CA GLY A 15 0.34 1.21 19.12
C GLY A 15 -0.39 0.97 17.79
N ARG A 16 -1.07 2.00 17.27
CA ARG A 16 -1.84 1.90 16.01
C ARG A 16 -0.99 2.17 14.77
N ILE A 17 0.07 2.97 14.90
CA ILE A 17 0.71 3.63 13.76
C ILE A 17 2.21 3.88 13.92
N ASP A 18 2.74 3.89 15.14
CA ASP A 18 4.16 4.13 15.35
C ASP A 18 4.96 2.85 15.11
N VAL A 19 6.24 3.01 14.77
CA VAL A 19 7.15 1.88 14.55
C VAL A 19 8.46 2.09 15.31
N GLU A 20 8.89 1.03 15.99
CA GLU A 20 10.20 0.89 16.63
C GLU A 20 11.13 0.02 15.76
N GLY A 21 12.45 0.19 15.90
CA GLY A 21 13.46 -0.53 15.12
C GLY A 21 14.57 0.37 14.59
N PRO A 22 15.45 -0.16 13.72
CA PRO A 22 16.58 0.60 13.16
C PRO A 22 16.13 1.91 12.50
N GLU A 23 16.82 3.02 12.80
CA GLU A 23 16.45 4.37 12.34
C GLU A 23 16.23 4.43 10.82
N TRP A 24 17.17 3.90 10.03
CA TRP A 24 17.08 3.92 8.57
C TRP A 24 15.84 3.17 8.03
N LYS A 25 15.43 2.06 8.67
CA LYS A 25 14.20 1.33 8.30
C LYS A 25 12.96 2.15 8.67
N ARG A 26 12.96 2.84 9.82
CA ARG A 26 11.85 3.70 10.25
C ARG A 26 11.66 4.88 9.30
N VAL A 27 12.76 5.50 8.85
CA VAL A 27 12.73 6.58 7.85
C VAL A 27 12.10 6.10 6.54
N ILE A 28 12.56 4.96 6.01
CA ILE A 28 12.00 4.38 4.79
C ILE A 28 10.50 4.07 4.97
N TYR A 29 10.11 3.43 6.07
CA TYR A 29 8.71 3.11 6.35
C TYR A 29 7.83 4.36 6.40
N LYS A 30 8.24 5.40 7.15
CA LYS A 30 7.49 6.66 7.24
C LYS A 30 7.35 7.33 5.87
N HIS A 31 8.40 7.32 5.06
CA HIS A 31 8.37 7.88 3.71
C HIS A 31 7.40 7.12 2.79
N LEU A 32 7.52 5.79 2.73
CA LEU A 32 6.62 4.93 1.95
C LEU A 32 5.17 5.11 2.38
N ARG A 33 4.93 5.16 3.70
CA ARG A 33 3.60 5.36 4.26
C ARG A 33 3.01 6.72 3.89
N ALA A 34 3.76 7.80 4.07
CA ALA A 34 3.28 9.14 3.72
C ALA A 34 2.90 9.24 2.23
N MET A 35 3.67 8.57 1.35
CA MET A 35 3.32 8.48 -0.07
C MET A 35 2.00 7.73 -0.30
N VAL A 36 1.81 6.57 0.35
CA VAL A 36 0.59 5.76 0.22
C VAL A 36 -0.63 6.51 0.78
N GLU A 37 -0.53 7.09 1.98
CA GLU A 37 -1.62 7.84 2.60
C GLU A 37 -2.00 9.07 1.78
N GLY A 38 -0.99 9.82 1.29
CA GLY A 38 -1.22 10.96 0.41
C GLY A 38 -1.90 10.57 -0.91
N TYR A 39 -1.51 9.43 -1.48
CA TYR A 39 -2.12 8.91 -2.70
C TYR A 39 -3.57 8.43 -2.48
N ILE A 40 -3.84 7.69 -1.41
CA ILE A 40 -5.20 7.30 -1.01
C ILE A 40 -6.08 8.55 -0.79
N SER A 41 -5.55 9.56 -0.13
CA SER A 41 -6.26 10.84 0.08
C SER A 41 -6.64 11.49 -1.26
N ARG A 42 -5.69 11.59 -2.20
CA ARG A 42 -5.95 12.13 -3.55
C ARG A 42 -7.01 11.34 -4.29
N ILE A 43 -7.02 10.01 -4.20
CA ILE A 43 -8.03 9.17 -4.85
C ILE A 43 -9.42 9.43 -4.27
N LYS A 44 -9.55 9.45 -2.94
CA LYS A 44 -10.83 9.72 -2.28
C LYS A 44 -11.41 11.05 -2.74
N ILE A 45 -10.56 12.07 -2.91
CA ILE A 45 -10.97 13.39 -3.42
C ILE A 45 -11.37 13.30 -4.89
N ARG A 46 -10.49 12.77 -5.76
CA ARG A 46 -10.71 12.72 -7.22
C ARG A 46 -11.91 11.87 -7.63
N LEU A 47 -12.18 10.80 -6.90
CA LEU A 47 -13.33 9.95 -7.12
C LEU A 47 -14.58 10.41 -6.35
N HIS A 48 -14.53 11.59 -5.70
CA HIS A 48 -15.65 12.15 -4.97
C HIS A 48 -16.27 11.18 -3.95
N TYR A 49 -15.43 10.42 -3.23
CA TYR A 49 -15.89 9.39 -2.30
C TYR A 49 -16.83 9.94 -1.22
N HIS A 50 -16.68 11.22 -0.87
CA HIS A 50 -17.52 11.93 0.08
C HIS A 50 -18.95 12.19 -0.41
N GLN A 51 -19.22 12.08 -1.72
CA GLN A 51 -20.53 12.37 -2.32
C GLN A 51 -21.38 11.12 -2.53
N PHE A 52 -20.81 9.92 -2.38
CA PHE A 52 -21.56 8.68 -2.51
C PHE A 52 -22.38 8.37 -1.26
N THR A 53 -23.56 7.77 -1.48
CA THR A 53 -24.26 7.04 -0.42
C THR A 53 -23.44 5.81 0.01
N TRP A 54 -23.75 5.22 1.17
CA TRP A 54 -23.05 4.03 1.69
C TRP A 54 -22.87 2.92 0.66
N LYS A 55 -23.88 2.65 -0.17
CA LYS A 55 -23.82 1.64 -1.24
C LYS A 55 -22.88 2.06 -2.38
N GLY A 56 -22.92 3.33 -2.79
CA GLY A 56 -22.01 3.88 -3.80
C GLY A 56 -20.55 3.87 -3.34
N LEU A 57 -20.32 4.24 -2.07
CA LEU A 57 -18.98 4.24 -1.47
C LEU A 57 -18.41 2.82 -1.40
N ALA A 58 -19.22 1.84 -1.02
CA ALA A 58 -18.81 0.43 -1.00
C ALA A 58 -18.41 -0.06 -2.41
N ASN A 59 -19.23 0.22 -3.43
CA ASN A 59 -18.96 -0.20 -4.80
C ASN A 59 -17.68 0.45 -5.36
N ALA A 60 -17.52 1.77 -5.18
CA ALA A 60 -16.31 2.48 -5.59
C ALA A 60 -15.07 1.94 -4.85
N SER A 61 -15.18 1.66 -3.55
CA SER A 61 -14.10 1.10 -2.76
C SER A 61 -13.68 -0.30 -3.24
N ILE A 62 -14.63 -1.17 -3.60
CA ILE A 62 -14.36 -2.50 -4.16
C ILE A 62 -13.60 -2.38 -5.50
N HIS A 63 -14.10 -1.57 -6.44
CA HIS A 63 -13.43 -1.38 -7.73
C HIS A 63 -12.02 -0.81 -7.59
N ASN A 64 -11.82 0.16 -6.71
CA ASN A 64 -10.50 0.72 -6.44
C ASN A 64 -9.56 -0.32 -5.82
N SER A 65 -10.05 -1.16 -4.91
CA SER A 65 -9.28 -2.24 -4.30
C SER A 65 -8.87 -3.30 -5.33
N LEU A 66 -9.78 -3.70 -6.22
CA LEU A 66 -9.49 -4.62 -7.31
C LEU A 66 -8.44 -4.05 -8.28
N THR A 67 -8.55 -2.76 -8.61
CA THR A 67 -7.58 -2.05 -9.45
C THR A 67 -6.19 -2.08 -8.81
N PHE A 68 -6.09 -1.85 -7.49
CA PHE A 68 -4.82 -1.93 -6.78
C PHE A 68 -4.22 -3.32 -6.79
N ILE A 69 -5.03 -4.33 -6.49
CA ILE A 69 -4.58 -5.72 -6.51
C ILE A 69 -3.99 -6.06 -7.89
N LEU A 70 -4.67 -5.66 -8.96
CA LEU A 70 -4.20 -5.88 -10.33
C LEU A 70 -2.86 -5.18 -10.61
N VAL A 71 -2.76 -3.89 -10.28
CA VAL A 71 -1.52 -3.11 -10.49
C VAL A 71 -0.35 -3.69 -9.68
N TYR A 72 -0.58 -4.11 -8.43
CA TYR A 72 0.44 -4.77 -7.62
C TYR A 72 0.84 -6.13 -8.17
N ALA A 73 -0.12 -6.94 -8.63
CA ALA A 73 0.16 -8.23 -9.24
C ALA A 73 1.07 -8.08 -10.47
N VAL A 74 0.78 -7.10 -11.34
CA VAL A 74 1.61 -6.76 -12.50
C VAL A 74 3.01 -6.33 -12.07
N ALA A 75 3.13 -5.42 -11.12
CA ALA A 75 4.42 -4.95 -10.63
C ALA A 75 5.26 -6.10 -10.02
N ILE A 76 4.65 -6.96 -9.20
CA ILE A 76 5.32 -8.10 -8.58
C ILE A 76 5.74 -9.12 -9.65
N ALA A 77 4.87 -9.43 -10.62
CA ALA A 77 5.19 -10.37 -11.71
C ALA A 77 6.35 -9.86 -12.57
N ALA A 78 6.30 -8.60 -12.98
CA ALA A 78 7.37 -7.94 -13.73
C ALA A 78 8.72 -7.97 -13.00
N LEU A 79 8.73 -7.67 -11.70
CA LEU A 79 9.94 -7.73 -10.88
C LEU A 79 10.44 -9.17 -10.72
N LYS A 80 9.56 -10.15 -10.50
CA LYS A 80 9.94 -11.58 -10.42
C LYS A 80 10.51 -12.12 -11.74
N MET A 81 10.09 -11.57 -12.88
CA MET A 81 10.61 -11.92 -14.20
C MET A 81 11.91 -11.18 -14.56
N GLY A 82 12.44 -10.31 -13.69
CA GLY A 82 13.62 -9.49 -14.00
C GLY A 82 13.34 -8.43 -15.08
N ARG A 83 12.07 -8.05 -15.27
CA ARG A 83 11.60 -7.09 -16.28
C ARG A 83 10.97 -5.85 -15.62
N PRO A 84 11.76 -5.01 -14.93
CA PRO A 84 11.24 -3.84 -14.23
C PRO A 84 10.55 -2.82 -15.15
N ASP A 85 10.89 -2.84 -16.45
CA ASP A 85 10.26 -2.04 -17.50
C ASP A 85 8.75 -2.34 -17.67
N LEU A 86 8.32 -3.55 -17.30
CA LEU A 86 6.92 -4.00 -17.43
C LEU A 86 6.06 -3.75 -16.18
N THR A 87 6.59 -3.13 -15.13
CA THR A 87 5.90 -2.95 -13.82
C THR A 87 4.60 -2.16 -13.88
N ARG A 88 4.32 -1.46 -14.99
CA ARG A 88 3.08 -0.71 -15.24
C ARG A 88 2.32 -1.22 -16.47
N SER A 89 2.77 -2.29 -17.12
CA SER A 89 2.21 -2.78 -18.38
C SER A 89 1.14 -3.84 -18.13
N ILE A 90 -0.07 -3.41 -17.77
CA ILE A 90 -1.21 -4.34 -17.56
C ILE A 90 -1.48 -5.15 -18.83
N ALA A 91 -1.42 -4.53 -20.01
CA ALA A 91 -1.71 -5.19 -21.28
C ALA A 91 -0.76 -6.36 -21.60
N TYR A 92 0.46 -6.36 -21.05
CA TYR A 92 1.38 -7.48 -21.23
C TYR A 92 0.97 -8.72 -20.42
N PHE A 93 0.23 -8.53 -19.32
CA PHE A 93 -0.18 -9.60 -18.39
C PHE A 93 -1.68 -9.94 -18.48
N ALA A 94 -2.42 -9.35 -19.41
CA ALA A 94 -3.83 -9.64 -19.70
C ALA A 94 -3.94 -10.72 -20.77
#